data_AF-A0AAP8KJL6-F1
#
_entry.id   AF-A0AAP8KJL6-F1
#
_cell.length_a   1.000
_cell.length_b   1.000
_cell.length_c   1.000
_cell.angle_alpha   90.00
_cell.angle_beta   90.00
_cell.angle_gamma   90.00
#
_symmetry.space_group_name_H-M   'P 1'
#
loop_
_entity.id
_entity.type
_entity.pdbx_description
1 polymer ?
#
loop_
_entity_poly.entity_id
_entity_poly.type
_entity_poly.pdbx_seq_one_letter_code
_entity_poly.pdbx_strand_id
1 'polypeptide(L)'
;MASNKAHHATGWAAGVIAAALVAHAGAGGPYQVLSMLAFVMGALGGTAPDWLEVAWWARTHRLWITHRTWTHWGLAWIALLVYTWMQLPHHLWAPPLFGFAAGGIMHLLADWPNPLGVPWIFRRHSLRWWKSGRHDIIVIIAAWLAATVVADHVFFDGIHLRRTVLALDGLLHWSATALQQAWADLQQWQERWRLGGDAN
;
A
#
# COMPACT_ATOMS: atom_id res chain seq x y z
N MET A 1 -3.83 -9.62 14.25
CA MET A 1 -4.56 -9.54 13.00
C MET A 1 -4.64 -8.08 12.65
N ALA A 2 -4.39 -7.73 11.38
CA ALA A 2 -4.92 -6.47 10.89
C ALA A 2 -6.46 -6.53 10.97
N SER A 3 -7.11 -5.39 11.12
CA SER A 3 -8.58 -5.35 11.17
C SER A 3 -9.18 -5.66 9.80
N ASN A 4 -10.42 -6.17 9.77
CA ASN A 4 -11.16 -6.35 8.51
C ASN A 4 -11.18 -5.06 7.67
N LYS A 5 -11.32 -3.90 8.32
CA LYS A 5 -11.26 -2.59 7.63
C LYS A 5 -9.92 -2.35 6.93
N ALA A 6 -8.82 -2.74 7.57
CA ALA A 6 -7.50 -2.64 6.97
C ALA A 6 -7.36 -3.55 5.75
N HIS A 7 -7.78 -4.82 5.84
CA HIS A 7 -7.74 -5.76 4.71
C HIS A 7 -8.57 -5.27 3.51
N HIS A 8 -9.76 -4.72 3.76
CA HIS A 8 -10.55 -4.10 2.70
C HIS A 8 -9.85 -2.87 2.11
N ALA A 9 -9.38 -1.95 2.94
CA ALA A 9 -8.77 -0.70 2.48
C ALA A 9 -7.47 -0.94 1.69
N THR A 10 -6.64 -1.88 2.13
CA THR A 10 -5.42 -2.27 1.40
C THR A 10 -5.76 -3.11 0.17
N GLY A 11 -6.81 -3.93 0.21
CA GLY A 11 -7.33 -4.65 -0.96
C GLY A 11 -7.74 -3.71 -2.10
N TRP A 12 -8.45 -2.61 -1.80
CA TRP A 12 -8.76 -1.59 -2.79
C TRP A 12 -7.49 -0.96 -3.39
N ALA A 13 -6.50 -0.62 -2.55
CA ALA A 13 -5.22 -0.10 -3.02
C ALA A 13 -4.49 -1.11 -3.94
N ALA A 14 -4.50 -2.39 -3.60
CA ALA A 14 -3.96 -3.46 -4.44
C ALA A 14 -4.70 -3.57 -5.78
N GLY A 15 -6.02 -3.40 -5.78
CA GLY A 15 -6.82 -3.31 -7.00
C GLY A 15 -6.40 -2.15 -7.90
N VAL A 16 -6.16 -0.95 -7.33
CA VAL A 16 -5.68 0.21 -8.10
C VAL A 16 -4.32 -0.08 -8.74
N ILE A 17 -3.38 -0.62 -7.95
CA ILE A 17 -2.06 -1.04 -8.44
C ILE A 17 -2.21 -2.06 -9.58
N ALA A 18 -3.03 -3.09 -9.39
CA ALA A 18 -3.21 -4.14 -10.37
C ALA A 18 -3.79 -3.60 -11.69
N ALA A 19 -4.81 -2.75 -11.62
CA ALA A 19 -5.42 -2.14 -12.80
C ALA A 19 -4.44 -1.24 -13.56
N ALA A 20 -3.64 -0.45 -12.85
CA ALA A 20 -2.58 0.36 -13.45
C ALA A 20 -1.56 -0.53 -14.18
N LEU A 21 -1.06 -1.58 -13.52
CA LEU A 21 -0.08 -2.48 -14.12
C LEU A 21 -0.63 -3.27 -15.33
N VAL A 22 -1.88 -3.73 -15.26
CA VAL A 22 -2.55 -4.38 -16.39
C VAL A 22 -2.72 -3.43 -17.58
N ALA A 23 -3.15 -2.19 -17.32
CA ALA A 23 -3.28 -1.17 -18.35
C ALA A 23 -1.91 -0.85 -18.99
N HIS A 24 -0.87 -0.70 -18.17
CA HIS A 24 0.50 -0.45 -18.62
C HIS A 24 1.08 -1.59 -19.47
N ALA A 25 0.77 -2.84 -19.12
CA ALA A 25 1.18 -4.02 -19.88
C ALA A 25 0.42 -4.20 -21.21
N GLY A 26 -0.49 -3.28 -21.57
CA GLY A 26 -1.34 -3.39 -22.76
C GLY A 26 -2.41 -4.49 -22.64
N ALA A 27 -2.58 -5.08 -21.46
CA ALA A 27 -3.49 -6.20 -21.21
C ALA A 27 -4.87 -5.75 -20.69
N GLY A 28 -5.15 -4.44 -20.73
CA GLY A 28 -6.42 -3.86 -20.27
C GLY A 28 -7.64 -4.20 -21.13
N GLY A 29 -7.42 -4.72 -22.34
CA GLY A 29 -8.48 -5.06 -23.29
C GLY A 29 -9.25 -3.85 -23.82
N PRO A 30 -10.29 -4.08 -24.64
CA PRO A 30 -11.12 -3.01 -25.18
C PRO A 30 -11.72 -2.16 -24.06
N TYR A 31 -11.62 -0.84 -24.19
CA TYR A 31 -12.14 0.11 -23.20
C TYR A 31 -11.64 -0.12 -21.76
N GLN A 32 -10.47 -0.74 -21.58
CA GLN A 32 -9.87 -1.03 -20.27
C GLN A 32 -10.71 -1.95 -19.36
N VAL A 33 -11.66 -2.72 -19.92
CA VAL A 33 -12.54 -3.60 -19.13
C VAL A 33 -11.74 -4.61 -18.30
N LEU A 34 -10.65 -5.18 -18.83
CA LEU A 34 -9.84 -6.14 -18.09
C LEU A 34 -9.05 -5.48 -16.96
N SER A 35 -8.62 -4.23 -17.13
CA SER A 35 -8.03 -3.42 -16.05
C SER A 35 -9.07 -3.15 -14.94
N MET A 36 -10.31 -2.84 -15.31
CA MET A 36 -11.40 -2.65 -14.35
C MET A 36 -11.74 -3.95 -13.60
N LEU A 37 -11.72 -5.10 -14.29
CA LEU A 37 -11.89 -6.40 -13.64
C LEU A 37 -10.72 -6.73 -12.72
N ALA A 38 -9.48 -6.42 -13.10
CA ALA A 38 -8.32 -6.57 -12.23
C ALA A 38 -8.46 -5.72 -10.95
N PHE A 39 -8.98 -4.51 -11.05
CA PHE A 39 -9.29 -3.66 -9.90
C PHE A 39 -10.28 -4.32 -8.94
N VAL A 40 -11.44 -4.76 -9.45
CA VAL A 40 -12.48 -5.41 -8.63
C VAL A 40 -11.95 -6.69 -7.99
N MET A 41 -11.23 -7.50 -8.78
CA MET A 41 -10.67 -8.75 -8.28
C MET A 41 -9.56 -8.52 -7.26
N GLY A 42 -8.79 -7.44 -7.35
CA GLY A 42 -7.82 -7.06 -6.31
C GLY A 42 -8.47 -6.68 -4.99
N ALA A 43 -9.58 -5.95 -5.04
CA ALA A 43 -10.37 -5.66 -3.84
C ALA A 43 -10.92 -6.95 -3.19
N LEU A 44 -11.39 -7.91 -4.00
CA LEU A 44 -11.86 -9.22 -3.52
C LEU A 44 -10.71 -10.10 -3.00
N GLY A 45 -9.55 -10.05 -3.66
CA GLY A 45 -8.34 -10.77 -3.26
C GLY A 45 -7.82 -10.32 -1.91
N GLY A 46 -7.99 -9.03 -1.57
CA GLY A 46 -7.59 -8.44 -0.29
C GLY A 46 -8.25 -9.07 0.95
N THR A 47 -9.36 -9.78 0.77
CA THR A 47 -10.02 -10.54 1.85
C THR A 47 -10.07 -12.04 1.59
N ALA A 48 -9.68 -12.49 0.40
CA ALA A 48 -9.69 -13.90 -0.03
C ALA A 48 -9.06 -14.88 0.96
N PRO A 49 -7.89 -14.61 1.55
CA PRO A 49 -7.27 -15.55 2.47
C PRO A 49 -8.18 -15.97 3.64
N ASP A 50 -9.02 -15.07 4.15
CA ASP A 50 -9.90 -15.35 5.29
C ASP A 50 -11.17 -16.11 4.87
N TRP A 51 -11.89 -15.65 3.85
CA TRP A 51 -13.15 -16.30 3.46
C TRP A 51 -12.94 -17.62 2.72
N LEU A 52 -11.78 -17.83 2.07
CA LEU A 52 -11.41 -19.13 1.51
C LEU A 52 -11.21 -20.20 2.59
N GLU A 53 -11.01 -19.82 3.86
CA GLU A 53 -10.89 -20.79 4.96
C GLU A 53 -12.25 -21.21 5.54
N VAL A 54 -13.33 -20.53 5.18
CA VAL A 54 -14.68 -20.79 5.69
C VAL A 54 -15.40 -21.79 4.79
N ALA A 55 -15.99 -22.83 5.39
CA ALA A 55 -16.82 -23.79 4.69
C ALA A 55 -18.19 -23.18 4.36
N TRP A 56 -18.27 -22.36 3.31
CA TRP A 56 -19.50 -21.66 2.90
C TRP A 56 -20.65 -22.61 2.51
N TRP A 57 -20.36 -23.87 2.18
CA TRP A 57 -21.37 -24.90 1.91
C TRP A 57 -21.91 -25.57 3.17
N ALA A 58 -21.30 -25.35 4.33
CA ALA A 58 -21.73 -25.95 5.60
C ALA A 58 -22.62 -24.97 6.37
N ARG A 59 -23.78 -25.45 6.84
CA ARG A 59 -24.75 -24.68 7.64
C ARG A 59 -24.16 -24.01 8.89
N THR A 60 -23.02 -24.49 9.36
CA THR A 60 -22.35 -24.05 10.59
C THR A 60 -21.19 -23.06 10.34
N HIS A 61 -20.92 -22.66 9.09
CA HIS A 61 -19.82 -21.75 8.73
C HIS A 61 -18.48 -22.06 9.44
N ARG A 62 -18.19 -23.35 9.66
CA ARG A 62 -16.93 -23.78 10.30
C ARG A 62 -15.76 -23.61 9.35
N LEU A 63 -14.56 -23.47 9.90
CA LEU A 63 -13.33 -23.49 9.12
C LEU A 63 -13.10 -24.90 8.56
N TRP A 64 -12.90 -25.03 7.25
CA TRP A 64 -12.44 -26.29 6.61
C TRP A 64 -10.93 -26.31 6.43
N ILE A 65 -10.32 -25.14 6.25
CA ILE A 65 -8.87 -24.96 6.25
C ILE A 65 -8.50 -24.29 7.57
N THR A 66 -7.48 -24.80 8.23
CA THR A 66 -6.99 -24.19 9.47
C THR A 66 -6.54 -22.75 9.20
N HIS A 67 -7.01 -21.82 10.02
CA HIS A 67 -6.70 -20.40 9.87
C HIS A 67 -5.19 -20.15 9.80
N ARG A 68 -4.75 -19.35 8.82
CA ARG A 68 -3.34 -18.99 8.56
C ARG A 68 -2.45 -20.17 8.18
N THR A 69 -2.99 -21.11 7.42
CA THR A 69 -2.21 -22.19 6.81
C THR A 69 -2.10 -22.01 5.31
N TRP A 70 -2.85 -22.77 4.52
CA TRP A 70 -2.73 -22.83 3.06
C TRP A 70 -3.13 -21.53 2.36
N THR A 71 -4.24 -20.92 2.77
CA THR A 71 -4.74 -19.67 2.18
C THR A 71 -3.86 -18.46 2.51
N HIS A 72 -2.98 -18.59 3.50
CA HIS A 72 -2.02 -17.57 3.91
C HIS A 72 -0.59 -17.90 3.47
N TRP A 73 -0.41 -18.87 2.57
CA TRP A 73 0.90 -19.28 2.11
C TRP A 73 1.44 -18.30 1.07
N GLY A 74 2.38 -17.45 1.48
CA GLY A 74 2.88 -16.33 0.67
C GLY A 74 3.49 -16.75 -0.66
N LEU A 75 4.23 -17.86 -0.68
CA LEU A 75 4.81 -18.38 -1.92
C LEU A 75 3.73 -18.76 -2.95
N ALA A 76 2.58 -19.28 -2.52
CA ALA A 76 1.49 -19.61 -3.43
C ALA A 76 0.93 -18.36 -4.12
N TRP A 77 0.72 -17.29 -3.35
CA TRP A 77 0.21 -16.03 -3.87
C TRP A 77 1.22 -15.33 -4.78
N ILE A 78 2.51 -15.36 -4.44
CA ILE A 78 3.59 -14.85 -5.30
C ILE A 78 3.65 -15.64 -6.59
N ALA A 79 3.61 -16.98 -6.53
CA ALA A 79 3.62 -17.83 -7.72
C ALA A 79 2.41 -17.54 -8.61
N LEU A 80 1.22 -17.38 -8.03
CA LEU A 80 0.02 -17.01 -8.78
C LEU A 80 0.15 -15.63 -9.44
N LEU A 81 0.68 -14.63 -8.72
CA LEU A 81 0.90 -13.29 -9.25
C LEU A 81 1.89 -13.31 -10.42
N VAL A 82 3.03 -13.98 -10.27
CA VAL A 82 4.06 -14.08 -11.31
C VAL A 82 3.55 -14.83 -12.52
N TYR A 83 2.87 -15.95 -12.31
CA TYR A 83 2.28 -16.72 -13.40
C TYR A 83 1.24 -15.90 -14.18
N THR A 84 0.31 -15.25 -13.48
CA THR A 84 -0.71 -14.42 -14.14
C THR A 84 -0.11 -13.21 -14.84
N TRP A 85 0.96 -12.62 -14.31
CA TRP A 85 1.74 -11.58 -15.00
C TRP A 85 2.29 -12.05 -16.34
N MET A 86 2.94 -13.22 -16.37
CA MET A 86 3.47 -13.81 -17.61
C MET A 86 2.37 -14.12 -18.63
N GLN A 87 1.16 -14.42 -18.15
CA GLN A 87 0.02 -14.74 -19.00
C GLN A 87 -0.79 -13.53 -19.48
N LEU A 88 -0.51 -12.31 -18.99
CA LEU A 88 -1.24 -11.09 -19.39
C LEU A 88 -1.33 -10.89 -20.91
N PRO A 89 -0.27 -11.13 -21.72
CA PRO A 89 -0.35 -10.95 -23.17
C PRO A 89 -1.14 -12.04 -23.90
N HIS A 90 -1.39 -13.17 -23.23
CA HIS A 90 -1.83 -14.41 -23.87
C HIS A 90 -3.29 -14.76 -23.57
N HIS A 91 -3.82 -14.33 -22.42
CA HIS A 91 -5.13 -14.82 -21.95
C HIS A 91 -5.99 -13.75 -21.26
N LEU A 92 -7.28 -13.75 -21.58
CA LEU A 92 -8.27 -12.82 -21.01
C LEU A 92 -8.55 -13.05 -19.53
N TRP A 93 -8.30 -14.25 -19.01
CA TRP A 93 -8.46 -14.55 -17.59
C TRP A 93 -7.28 -14.09 -16.75
N ALA A 94 -6.14 -13.74 -17.37
CA ALA A 94 -4.93 -13.37 -16.64
C ALA A 94 -5.08 -12.04 -15.88
N PRO A 95 -5.62 -10.95 -16.45
CA PRO A 95 -5.82 -9.70 -15.72
C PRO A 95 -6.68 -9.80 -14.45
N PRO A 96 -7.89 -10.39 -14.46
CA PRO A 96 -8.68 -10.53 -13.24
C PRO A 96 -7.97 -11.41 -12.19
N LEU A 97 -7.30 -12.49 -12.61
CA LEU A 97 -6.60 -13.37 -11.67
C LEU A 97 -5.32 -12.71 -11.11
N PHE A 98 -4.64 -11.88 -11.90
CA PHE A 98 -3.53 -11.04 -11.46
C PHE A 98 -3.98 -10.04 -10.39
N GLY A 99 -5.11 -9.37 -10.62
CA GLY A 99 -5.75 -8.53 -9.61
C GLY A 99 -6.01 -9.28 -8.32
N PHE A 100 -6.69 -10.43 -8.40
CA PHE A 100 -6.97 -11.29 -7.26
C PHE A 100 -5.70 -11.68 -6.48
N ALA A 101 -4.65 -12.08 -7.19
CA ALA A 101 -3.37 -12.43 -6.58
C ALA A 101 -2.69 -11.24 -5.90
N ALA A 102 -2.73 -10.05 -6.52
CA ALA A 102 -2.19 -8.82 -5.93
C ALA A 102 -2.91 -8.45 -4.62
N GLY A 103 -4.24 -8.61 -4.60
CA GLY A 103 -5.04 -8.46 -3.38
C GLY A 103 -4.63 -9.46 -2.30
N GLY A 104 -4.50 -10.74 -2.64
CA GLY A 104 -4.07 -11.78 -1.69
C GLY A 104 -2.68 -11.50 -1.10
N ILE A 105 -1.72 -11.07 -1.92
CA ILE A 105 -0.40 -10.65 -1.42
C ILE A 105 -0.53 -9.46 -0.48
N MET A 106 -1.34 -8.45 -0.82
CA MET A 106 -1.55 -7.28 0.02
C MET A 106 -2.19 -7.65 1.37
N HIS A 107 -3.10 -8.63 1.39
CA HIS A 107 -3.63 -9.18 2.63
C HIS A 107 -2.51 -9.72 3.53
N LEU A 108 -1.63 -10.55 2.96
CA LEU A 108 -0.51 -11.15 3.69
C LEU A 108 0.50 -10.09 4.15
N LEU A 109 0.76 -9.06 3.34
CA LEU A 109 1.60 -7.92 3.72
C LEU A 109 0.99 -7.13 4.87
N ALA A 110 -0.33 -6.94 4.90
CA ALA A 110 -0.99 -6.28 6.02
C ALA A 110 -0.90 -7.10 7.32
N ASP A 111 -0.83 -8.41 7.20
CA ASP A 111 -0.76 -9.33 8.33
C ASP A 111 0.68 -9.61 8.82
N TRP A 112 1.69 -9.29 8.00
CA TRP A 112 3.10 -9.54 8.27
C TRP A 112 3.70 -8.75 9.46
N PRO A 113 3.34 -7.47 9.70
CA PRO A 113 3.80 -6.70 10.87
C PRO A 113 3.33 -7.26 12.22
N ASN A 114 2.24 -8.03 12.22
CA ASN A 114 1.55 -8.50 13.42
C ASN A 114 2.20 -9.79 13.98
N PRO A 115 2.17 -10.05 15.32
CA PRO A 115 3.01 -11.06 15.98
C PRO A 115 2.73 -12.51 15.56
N LEU A 116 1.53 -12.78 15.05
CA LEU A 116 1.12 -14.11 14.57
C LEU A 116 1.88 -14.50 13.28
N GLY A 117 2.30 -13.50 12.50
CA GLY A 117 3.06 -13.68 11.26
C GLY A 117 2.28 -14.39 10.15
N VAL A 118 3.00 -14.60 9.04
CA VAL A 118 2.51 -15.23 7.82
C VAL A 118 3.52 -16.26 7.33
N PRO A 119 3.08 -17.45 6.87
CA PRO A 119 3.97 -18.44 6.27
C PRO A 119 4.38 -18.01 4.85
N TRP A 120 5.54 -17.35 4.71
CA TRP A 120 6.03 -16.90 3.40
C TRP A 120 6.66 -18.02 2.56
N ILE A 121 7.48 -18.87 3.18
CA ILE A 121 8.18 -19.99 2.49
C ILE A 121 7.82 -21.31 3.18
N PHE A 122 8.63 -21.78 4.13
CA PHE A 122 8.34 -23.01 4.90
C PHE A 122 8.00 -22.72 6.36
N ARG A 123 8.33 -21.53 6.86
CA ARG A 123 8.11 -21.11 8.24
C ARG A 123 7.32 -19.81 8.28
N ARG A 124 6.57 -19.63 9.38
CA ARG A 124 5.91 -18.36 9.68
C ARG A 124 6.97 -17.31 10.00
N HIS A 125 6.86 -16.15 9.36
CA HIS A 125 7.68 -14.98 9.68
C HIS A 125 6.79 -13.84 10.16
N SER A 126 7.24 -13.13 11.18
CA SER A 126 6.58 -11.96 11.74
C SER A 126 7.62 -10.90 12.04
N LEU A 127 7.31 -9.65 11.70
CA LEU A 127 8.18 -8.51 12.01
C LEU A 127 8.00 -8.02 13.46
N ARG A 128 6.89 -8.40 14.12
CA ARG A 128 6.53 -8.01 15.51
C ARG A 128 6.58 -6.50 15.77
N TRP A 129 6.28 -5.68 14.77
CA TRP A 129 6.36 -4.22 14.88
C TRP A 129 5.32 -3.61 15.82
N TRP A 130 4.14 -4.25 15.95
CA TRP A 130 3.12 -3.81 16.89
C TRP A 130 2.20 -4.95 17.33
N LYS A 131 1.47 -4.72 18.43
CA LYS A 131 0.38 -5.60 18.86
C LYS A 131 -0.78 -5.48 17.88
N SER A 132 -1.40 -6.62 17.57
CA SER A 132 -2.61 -6.78 16.74
C SER A 132 -3.62 -5.63 16.91
N GLY A 133 -4.10 -5.05 15.80
CA GLY A 133 -5.15 -4.01 15.78
C GLY A 133 -4.72 -2.60 16.20
N ARG A 134 -3.45 -2.38 16.54
CA ARG A 134 -2.86 -1.04 16.66
C ARG A 134 -2.02 -0.75 15.42
N HIS A 135 -2.10 0.48 14.90
CA HIS A 135 -1.30 0.97 13.77
C HIS A 135 -1.59 0.37 12.38
N ASP A 136 -2.75 -0.27 12.18
CA ASP A 136 -3.21 -0.66 10.84
C ASP A 136 -3.22 0.51 9.84
N ILE A 137 -3.43 1.74 10.33
CA ILE A 137 -3.39 2.95 9.53
C ILE A 137 -2.06 3.15 8.80
N ILE A 138 -0.93 2.71 9.38
CA ILE A 138 0.38 2.82 8.73
C ILE A 138 0.42 1.94 7.48
N VAL A 139 -0.11 0.72 7.56
CA VAL A 139 -0.21 -0.19 6.41
C VAL A 139 -1.16 0.35 5.36
N ILE A 140 -2.31 0.89 5.79
CA ILE A 140 -3.28 1.51 4.87
C ILE A 140 -2.64 2.69 4.14
N ILE A 141 -1.99 3.61 4.87
CA ILE A 141 -1.30 4.76 4.28
C ILE A 141 -0.20 4.29 3.32
N ALA A 142 0.63 3.32 3.73
CA ALA A 142 1.70 2.79 2.87
C ALA A 142 1.15 2.14 1.59
N ALA A 143 0.07 1.37 1.68
CA ALA A 143 -0.57 0.74 0.53
C ALA A 143 -1.15 1.79 -0.44
N TRP A 144 -1.82 2.82 0.08
CA TRP A 144 -2.37 3.89 -0.74
C TRP A 144 -1.30 4.81 -1.33
N LEU A 145 -0.21 5.08 -0.61
CA LEU A 145 0.96 5.78 -1.15
C LEU A 145 1.59 4.99 -2.31
N ALA A 146 1.75 3.67 -2.16
CA ALA A 146 2.22 2.82 -3.25
C ALA A 146 1.24 2.87 -4.44
N ALA A 147 -0.06 2.81 -4.19
CA ALA A 147 -1.07 2.91 -5.23
C ALA A 147 -1.06 4.25 -5.98
N THR A 148 -0.90 5.37 -5.26
CA THR A 148 -0.82 6.70 -5.91
C THR A 148 0.46 6.85 -6.72
N VAL A 149 1.61 6.37 -6.21
CA VAL A 149 2.88 6.40 -6.95
C VAL A 149 2.80 5.57 -8.23
N VAL A 150 2.25 4.34 -8.14
CA VAL A 150 2.11 3.47 -9.33
C VAL A 150 1.13 4.09 -10.33
N ALA A 151 -0.02 4.59 -9.87
CA ALA A 151 -1.01 5.21 -10.75
C ALA A 151 -0.48 6.49 -11.42
N ASP A 152 0.23 7.34 -10.67
CA ASP A 152 0.89 8.54 -11.21
C ASP A 152 1.94 8.18 -12.27
N HIS A 153 2.77 7.17 -11.99
CA HIS A 153 3.77 6.72 -12.95
C HIS A 153 3.16 6.14 -14.23
N VAL A 154 2.06 5.38 -14.12
CA VAL A 154 1.44 4.70 -15.26
C VAL A 154 0.56 5.64 -16.10
N PHE A 155 -0.25 6.49 -15.46
CA PHE A 155 -1.27 7.27 -16.15
C PHE A 155 -0.90 8.74 -16.35
N PHE A 156 0.06 9.26 -15.58
CA PHE A 156 0.38 10.69 -15.54
C PHE A 156 1.89 10.98 -15.67
N ASP A 157 2.67 10.00 -16.14
CA ASP A 157 4.13 10.09 -16.34
C ASP A 157 4.91 10.60 -15.11
N GLY A 158 4.40 10.32 -13.91
CA GLY A 158 5.04 10.71 -12.64
C GLY A 158 4.98 12.21 -12.33
N ILE A 159 4.09 12.96 -13.00
CA ILE A 159 4.04 14.42 -12.86
C ILE A 159 3.62 14.85 -11.45
N HIS A 160 2.70 14.12 -10.81
CA HIS A 160 2.18 14.50 -9.50
C HIS A 160 3.21 14.26 -8.39
N LEU A 161 3.94 13.14 -8.44
CA LEU A 161 5.04 12.86 -7.53
C LEU A 161 6.13 13.91 -7.66
N ARG A 162 6.53 14.23 -8.90
CA ARG A 162 7.56 15.26 -9.14
C ARG A 162 7.14 16.63 -8.60
N ARG A 163 5.88 17.05 -8.83
CA ARG A 163 5.33 18.30 -8.28
C ARG A 163 5.30 18.29 -6.76
N THR A 164 4.95 17.16 -6.15
CA THR A 164 4.91 17.03 -4.69
C THR A 164 6.31 17.15 -4.08
N VAL A 165 7.30 16.48 -4.67
CA VAL A 165 8.71 16.59 -4.25
C VAL A 165 9.20 18.03 -4.36
N LEU A 166 8.93 18.71 -5.48
CA LEU A 166 9.31 20.11 -5.67
C LEU A 166 8.62 21.05 -4.67
N ALA A 167 7.35 20.83 -4.37
CA ALA A 167 6.62 21.62 -3.38
C ALA A 167 7.17 21.43 -1.96
N LEU A 168 7.51 20.20 -1.58
CA LEU A 168 8.14 19.90 -0.30
C LEU A 168 9.52 20.52 -0.19
N ASP A 169 10.34 20.40 -1.24
CA ASP A 169 11.65 21.03 -1.31
C ASP A 169 11.54 22.56 -1.16
N GLY A 170 10.61 23.19 -1.89
CA GLY A 170 10.34 24.62 -1.77
C GLY A 170 9.89 25.05 -0.36
N LEU A 171 9.04 24.25 0.30
CA LEU A 171 8.58 24.52 1.66
C LEU A 171 9.72 24.39 2.68
N LEU A 172 10.60 23.40 2.52
CA LEU A 172 11.78 23.22 3.38
C LEU A 172 12.75 24.39 3.22
N HIS A 173 13.04 24.80 1.98
CA HIS A 173 13.88 25.95 1.70
C HIS A 173 13.29 27.24 2.28
N TRP A 174 12.01 27.50 2.04
CA TRP A 174 11.32 28.66 2.60
C TRP A 174 11.39 28.66 4.14
N SER A 175 11.13 27.52 4.78
CA SER A 175 11.18 27.38 6.24
C SER A 175 12.59 27.63 6.80
N ALA A 176 13.63 27.12 6.12
CA ALA A 176 15.01 27.36 6.50
C ALA A 176 15.37 28.86 6.40
N THR A 177 14.99 29.53 5.31
CA THR A 177 15.23 30.98 5.14
C THR A 177 14.46 31.81 6.17
N ALA A 178 13.22 31.46 6.50
CA ALA A 178 12.43 32.15 7.52
C ALA A 178 13.05 32.02 8.91
N LEU A 179 13.55 30.84 9.26
CA LEU A 179 14.27 30.61 10.53
C LEU A 179 15.58 31.39 10.59
N GLN A 180 16.34 31.43 9.50
CA GLN A 180 17.58 32.23 9.42
C GLN A 180 17.30 33.73 9.58
N GLN A 181 16.25 34.24 8.93
CA GLN A 181 15.86 35.64 9.06
C GLN A 181 15.40 35.97 10.49
N ALA A 182 14.52 35.14 11.07
CA ALA A 182 14.06 35.33 12.44
C ALA A 182 15.21 35.30 13.47
N TRP A 183 16.21 34.43 13.24
CA TRP A 183 17.40 34.38 14.07
C TRP A 183 18.26 35.66 13.94
N ALA A 184 18.46 36.15 12.72
CA ALA A 184 19.20 37.40 12.49
C ALA A 184 18.50 38.61 13.12
N ASP A 185 17.17 38.69 13.00
CA ASP A 185 16.36 39.75 13.61
C ASP A 185 16.47 39.73 15.15
N LEU A 186 16.46 38.53 15.75
CA LEU A 186 16.66 38.36 17.19
C LEU A 186 18.04 38.82 17.65
N GLN A 187 19.10 38.51 16.90
CA GLN A 187 20.47 38.95 17.20
C GLN A 187 20.59 40.47 17.13
N GLN A 188 20.04 41.10 16.08
CA GLN A 188 20.03 42.56 15.94
C GLN A 188 19.25 43.24 17.08
N TRP A 189 18.10 42.67 17.46
CA TRP A 189 17.33 43.18 18.61
C TRP A 189 18.14 43.09 19.90
N GLN A 190 18.84 41.97 20.14
CA GLN A 190 19.68 41.79 21.32
C GLN A 190 20.85 42.78 21.35
N GLU A 191 21.50 43.03 20.22
CA GLU A 191 22.57 44.04 20.10
C GLU A 191 22.05 45.44 20.39
N ARG A 192 20.90 45.83 19.81
CA ARG A 192 20.26 47.12 20.09
C ARG A 192 19.90 47.27 21.57
N TRP A 193 19.40 46.21 22.20
CA TRP A 193 19.09 46.21 23.64
C TRP A 193 20.33 46.40 24.51
N ARG A 194 21.45 45.75 24.16
CA ARG A 194 22.72 45.93 24.87
C ARG A 194 23.21 47.37 24.74
N LEU A 195 23.24 47.91 23.52
CA LEU A 195 23.74 49.27 23.26
C LEU A 195 22.81 50.38 23.78
N GLY A 196 21.50 50.14 23.84
CA GLY A 196 20.52 51.10 24.36
C GLY A 196 20.34 51.05 25.88
N GLY A 197 20.84 49.99 26.55
CA GLY A 197 20.82 49.86 28.00
C GLY A 197 21.86 50.71 28.73
N ASP A 198 22.90 51.17 28.01
CA ASP A 198 24.02 51.96 28.56
C ASP A 198 23.76 53.48 28.51
N ALA A 199 22.54 53.92 28.17
CA ALA A 199 22.19 55.33 27.98
C ALA A 199 21.38 55.96 29.14
N ASN A 200 21.42 55.39 30.35
CA ASN A 200 20.88 55.99 31.57
C ASN A 200 21.95 56.12 32.67
#